data_AF-A0A958W582-F1
#
_entry.id   AF-A0A958W582-F1
#
_cell.length_a   1.000
_cell.length_b   1.000
_cell.length_c   1.000
_cell.angle_alpha   90.00
_cell.angle_beta   90.00
_cell.angle_gamma   90.00
#
_symmetry.space_group_name_H-M   'P 1'
#
loop_
_entity.id
_entity.type
_entity.pdbx_description
1 polymer ?
#
loop_
_entity_poly.entity_id
_entity_poly.type
_entity_poly.pdbx_seq_one_letter_code
_entity_poly.pdbx_strand_id
1 'polypeptide(L)'
;MGKYFDAFVGSFMGTVDWTWKSIIFQVPWYTNYFWGLVVISLVVWGLEIAFPWRKDQSIIRKDFWLDGFYMFFNFFIFSIVISGVYTLLEMFFADINITMKSLAIVDIAHWPMLAQLIVFFIVLDFVQWFTHVLLHKYPFLWKFHKVHHSVKEMGFAAHLRYHWMENILYKPLKTFGVMILGGFEPEQAYIVHFTAITIGHLNHSNVKITWGPLKYIFNNPVMHLYHHAYTLPK
;
A
#
# COMPACT_ATOMS: atom_id res chain seq x y z
N MET A 1 2.40 -27.80 20.50
CA MET A 1 3.13 -26.51 20.50
C MET A 1 4.09 -26.35 19.33
N GLY A 2 4.70 -27.42 18.77
CA GLY A 2 5.64 -27.30 17.63
C GLY A 2 5.07 -26.65 16.37
N LYS A 3 4.02 -27.24 15.76
CA LYS A 3 3.44 -26.80 14.46
C LYS A 3 3.26 -25.28 14.30
N TYR A 4 2.62 -24.62 15.27
CA TYR A 4 2.33 -23.17 15.21
C TYR A 4 3.60 -22.33 15.43
N PHE A 5 4.46 -22.73 16.35
CA PHE A 5 5.73 -22.03 16.59
C PHE A 5 6.65 -22.14 15.37
N ASP A 6 6.76 -23.33 14.79
CA ASP A 6 7.57 -23.59 13.59
C ASP A 6 7.05 -22.80 12.39
N ALA A 7 5.73 -22.70 12.21
CA ALA A 7 5.12 -21.88 11.16
C ALA A 7 5.37 -20.38 11.36
N PHE A 8 5.29 -19.88 12.59
CA PHE A 8 5.63 -18.50 12.91
C PHE A 8 7.09 -18.19 12.58
N VAL A 9 8.02 -19.00 13.07
CA VAL A 9 9.47 -18.80 12.85
C VAL A 9 9.82 -18.96 11.37
N GLY A 10 9.26 -19.96 10.70
CA GLY A 10 9.46 -20.19 9.27
C GLY A 10 8.97 -19.02 8.42
N SER A 11 7.79 -18.48 8.71
CA SER A 11 7.23 -17.30 8.03
C SER A 11 8.08 -16.05 8.28
N PHE A 12 8.53 -15.84 9.52
CA PHE A 12 9.39 -14.72 9.87
C PHE A 12 10.72 -14.80 9.11
N MET A 13 11.43 -15.93 9.20
CA MET A 13 12.72 -16.13 8.55
C MET A 13 12.60 -16.10 7.02
N GLY A 14 11.52 -16.66 6.47
CA GLY A 14 11.24 -16.59 5.03
C GLY A 14 11.05 -15.16 4.54
N THR A 15 10.34 -14.32 5.32
CA THR A 15 10.17 -12.89 4.98
C THR A 15 11.48 -12.12 5.09
N VAL A 16 12.33 -12.44 6.07
CA VAL A 16 13.69 -11.88 6.19
C VAL A 16 14.53 -12.27 4.97
N ASP A 17 14.59 -13.55 4.63
CA ASP A 17 15.35 -14.07 3.49
C ASP A 17 14.88 -13.45 2.17
N TRP A 18 13.58 -13.39 1.93
CA TRP A 18 13.02 -12.77 0.73
C TRP A 18 13.34 -11.27 0.65
N THR A 19 13.26 -10.54 1.78
CA THR A 19 13.62 -9.12 1.84
C THR A 19 15.11 -8.94 1.53
N TRP A 20 15.97 -9.78 2.11
CA TRP A 20 17.40 -9.75 1.84
C TRP A 20 17.71 -10.01 0.36
N LYS A 21 17.17 -11.09 -0.20
CA LYS A 21 17.28 -11.45 -1.63
C LYS A 21 16.79 -10.34 -2.54
N SER A 22 15.73 -9.62 -2.16
CA SER A 22 15.23 -8.47 -2.91
C SER A 22 16.28 -7.35 -2.95
N ILE A 23 16.89 -7.02 -1.81
CA ILE A 23 17.94 -5.99 -1.70
C ILE A 23 19.15 -6.34 -2.57
N ILE A 24 19.61 -7.60 -2.52
CA ILE A 24 20.80 -8.06 -3.26
C ILE A 24 20.49 -8.54 -4.70
N PHE A 25 19.35 -8.14 -5.27
CA PHE A 25 18.95 -8.43 -6.66
C PHE A 25 18.83 -9.92 -7.03
N GLN A 26 18.53 -10.78 -6.06
CA GLN A 26 18.26 -12.20 -6.27
C GLN A 26 16.76 -12.51 -6.49
N VAL A 27 15.88 -11.51 -6.37
CA VAL A 27 14.47 -11.59 -6.76
C VAL A 27 14.32 -10.97 -8.16
N PRO A 28 13.57 -11.61 -9.09
CA PRO A 28 13.31 -11.07 -10.42
C PRO A 28 12.83 -9.62 -10.35
N TRP A 29 13.37 -8.77 -11.22
CA TRP A 29 13.17 -7.32 -11.13
C TRP A 29 11.69 -6.89 -11.15
N TYR A 30 10.84 -7.62 -11.88
CA TYR A 30 9.40 -7.34 -12.01
C TYR A 30 8.57 -7.75 -10.79
N THR A 31 9.11 -8.52 -9.85
CA THR A 31 8.47 -8.82 -8.55
C THR A 31 9.29 -8.29 -7.37
N ASN A 32 10.37 -7.56 -7.63
CA ASN A 32 11.24 -7.01 -6.60
C ASN A 32 10.65 -5.71 -6.04
N TYR A 33 9.81 -5.82 -5.00
CA TYR A 33 9.16 -4.66 -4.40
C TYR A 33 10.12 -3.66 -3.76
N PHE A 34 11.29 -4.10 -3.30
CA PHE A 34 12.30 -3.20 -2.74
C PHE A 34 12.79 -2.20 -3.77
N TRP A 35 13.31 -2.70 -4.90
CA TRP A 35 13.81 -1.83 -5.96
C TRP A 35 12.69 -1.18 -6.76
N GLY A 36 11.54 -1.84 -6.93
CA GLY A 36 10.36 -1.23 -7.54
C GLY A 36 9.89 0.00 -6.77
N LEU A 37 9.82 -0.07 -5.44
CA LEU A 37 9.52 1.10 -4.60
C LEU A 37 10.56 2.21 -4.77
N VAL A 38 11.85 1.88 -4.68
CA VAL A 38 12.94 2.86 -4.85
C VAL A 38 12.86 3.56 -6.21
N VAL A 39 12.69 2.80 -7.30
CA VAL A 39 12.63 3.36 -8.66
C VAL A 39 11.40 4.26 -8.81
N ILE A 40 10.22 3.82 -8.38
CA ILE A 40 9.00 4.65 -8.43
C ILE A 40 9.19 5.93 -7.61
N SER A 41 9.74 5.82 -6.41
CA SER A 41 10.05 6.98 -5.55
C SER A 41 11.00 7.95 -6.24
N LEU A 42 12.10 7.48 -6.83
CA LEU A 42 13.06 8.33 -7.54
C LEU A 42 12.45 9.01 -8.77
N VAL A 43 11.61 8.29 -9.52
CA VAL A 43 10.91 8.85 -10.69
C VAL A 43 9.97 9.96 -10.24
N VAL A 44 9.12 9.72 -9.24
CA VAL A 44 8.16 10.74 -8.79
C VAL A 44 8.88 11.91 -8.12
N TRP A 45 9.95 11.66 -7.37
CA TRP A 45 10.78 12.74 -6.82
C TRP A 45 11.45 13.58 -7.93
N GLY A 46 11.94 12.93 -8.99
CA GLY A 46 12.44 13.61 -10.18
C GLY A 46 11.38 14.49 -10.84
N LEU A 47 10.12 14.03 -10.88
CA LEU A 47 8.99 14.85 -11.36
C LEU A 47 8.71 16.04 -10.45
N GLU A 48 8.82 15.89 -9.13
CA GLU A 48 8.69 17.02 -8.19
C GLU A 48 9.77 18.09 -8.41
N ILE A 49 10.99 17.68 -8.76
CA ILE A 49 12.12 18.58 -9.04
C ILE A 49 11.95 19.27 -10.40
N ALA A 50 11.53 18.52 -11.43
CA ALA A 50 11.39 19.02 -12.78
C ALA A 50 10.14 19.91 -12.94
N PHE A 51 9.04 19.58 -12.26
CA PHE A 51 7.73 20.23 -12.40
C PHE A 51 7.10 20.61 -11.04
N PRO A 52 7.80 21.35 -10.17
CA PRO A 52 7.30 21.68 -8.84
C PRO A 52 6.07 22.59 -8.91
N TRP A 53 5.00 22.19 -8.25
CA TRP A 53 3.83 23.04 -8.04
C TRP A 53 4.12 24.13 -6.99
N ARG A 54 4.62 23.74 -5.82
CA ARG A 54 5.09 24.63 -4.75
C ARG A 54 6.58 24.87 -4.94
N LYS A 55 6.94 25.96 -5.64
CA LYS A 55 8.32 26.27 -6.05
C LYS A 55 9.25 26.65 -4.89
N ASP A 56 8.69 27.17 -3.80
CA ASP A 56 9.46 27.57 -2.62
C ASP A 56 9.71 26.41 -1.64
N GLN A 57 9.16 25.22 -1.93
CA GLN A 57 9.40 24.03 -1.12
C GLN A 57 10.75 23.40 -1.48
N SER A 58 11.62 23.18 -0.49
CA SER A 58 12.91 22.53 -0.68
C SER A 58 12.80 21.12 -1.27
N ILE A 59 13.76 20.75 -2.14
CA ILE A 59 13.86 19.41 -2.74
C ILE A 59 13.96 18.32 -1.67
N ILE A 60 14.82 18.54 -0.67
CA ILE A 60 14.87 17.75 0.56
C ILE A 60 14.13 18.56 1.63
N ARG A 61 12.84 18.26 1.77
CA ARG A 61 11.95 18.87 2.77
C ARG A 61 12.27 18.43 4.20
N LYS A 62 11.75 19.16 5.18
CA LYS A 62 12.11 18.97 6.61
C LYS A 62 11.97 17.54 7.11
N ASP A 63 10.91 16.85 6.71
CA ASP A 63 10.58 15.48 7.15
C ASP A 63 10.96 14.41 6.10
N PHE A 64 11.80 14.73 5.11
CA PHE A 64 12.12 13.83 4.00
C PHE A 64 12.62 12.46 4.48
N TRP A 65 13.58 12.44 5.40
CA TRP A 65 14.16 11.20 5.94
C TRP A 65 13.21 10.45 6.87
N LEU A 66 12.34 11.17 7.57
CA LEU A 66 11.30 10.56 8.39
C LEU A 66 10.30 9.81 7.50
N ASP A 67 9.89 10.41 6.40
CA ASP A 67 8.93 9.79 5.48
C ASP A 67 9.59 8.62 4.71
N GLY A 68 10.88 8.74 4.39
CA GLY A 68 11.70 7.62 3.92
C GLY A 68 11.76 6.47 4.93
N PHE A 69 11.98 6.76 6.22
CA PHE A 69 11.95 5.74 7.27
C PHE A 69 10.58 5.03 7.31
N TYR A 70 9.47 5.76 7.36
CA TYR A 70 8.13 5.17 7.36
C TYR A 70 7.87 4.31 6.12
N MET A 71 8.33 4.75 4.96
CA MET A 71 8.21 4.01 3.70
C MET A 71 8.84 2.62 3.81
N PHE A 72 10.09 2.51 4.23
CA PHE A 72 10.75 1.20 4.38
C PHE A 72 10.27 0.43 5.61
N PHE A 73 9.95 1.14 6.69
CA PHE A 73 9.44 0.53 7.91
C PHE A 73 8.10 -0.17 7.65
N ASN A 74 7.11 0.53 7.08
CA ASN A 74 5.78 -0.03 6.85
C ASN A 74 5.79 -1.15 5.81
N PHE A 75 6.61 -1.06 4.76
CA PHE A 75 6.62 -2.04 3.66
C PHE A 75 7.44 -3.29 3.96
N PHE A 76 8.58 -3.16 4.63
CA PHE A 76 9.52 -4.27 4.81
C PHE A 76 9.68 -4.67 6.28
N ILE A 77 10.06 -3.73 7.15
CA ILE A 77 10.39 -4.05 8.55
C ILE A 77 9.14 -4.54 9.28
N PHE A 78 8.03 -3.82 9.18
CA PHE A 78 6.77 -4.20 9.79
C PHE A 78 6.27 -5.53 9.22
N SER A 79 6.34 -5.70 7.89
CA SER A 79 5.98 -6.95 7.21
C SER A 79 6.73 -8.16 7.74
N ILE A 80 8.05 -8.03 8.00
CA ILE A 80 8.87 -9.07 8.64
C ILE A 80 8.29 -9.41 10.02
N VAL A 81 8.07 -8.40 10.87
CA VAL A 81 7.59 -8.58 12.25
C VAL A 81 6.20 -9.24 12.30
N ILE A 82 5.29 -8.83 11.42
CA ILE A 82 3.89 -9.26 11.47
C ILE A 82 3.62 -10.54 10.66
N SER A 83 4.52 -10.94 9.75
CA SER A 83 4.34 -12.09 8.85
C SER A 83 3.95 -13.36 9.61
N GLY A 84 4.68 -13.70 10.68
CA GLY A 84 4.39 -14.85 11.52
C GLY A 84 3.00 -14.80 12.15
N VAL A 85 2.56 -13.61 12.59
CA VAL A 85 1.20 -13.45 13.16
C VAL A 85 0.14 -13.74 12.10
N TYR A 86 0.32 -13.28 10.87
CA TYR A 86 -0.62 -13.57 9.79
C TYR A 86 -0.67 -15.06 9.44
N THR A 87 0.47 -15.75 9.44
CA THR A 87 0.54 -17.20 9.25
C THR A 87 -0.19 -17.95 10.37
N LEU A 88 -0.03 -17.52 11.63
CA LEU A 88 -0.79 -18.10 12.75
C LEU A 88 -2.29 -17.90 12.60
N LEU A 89 -2.73 -16.72 12.16
CA LEU A 89 -4.14 -16.44 11.90
C LEU A 89 -4.67 -17.31 10.75
N GLU A 90 -3.93 -17.44 9.66
CA GLU A 90 -4.30 -18.30 8.54
C GLU A 90 -4.47 -19.76 8.97
N MET A 91 -3.52 -20.29 9.76
CA MET A 91 -3.63 -21.63 10.32
C MET A 91 -4.83 -21.80 11.26
N PHE A 92 -5.06 -20.82 12.13
CA PHE A 92 -6.21 -20.83 13.02
C PHE A 92 -7.54 -20.86 12.25
N PHE A 93 -7.68 -20.03 11.22
CA PHE A 93 -8.87 -20.03 10.36
C PHE A 93 -9.01 -21.35 9.60
N ALA A 94 -7.92 -21.92 9.10
CA ALA A 94 -7.94 -23.22 8.42
C ALA A 94 -8.38 -24.36 9.35
N ASP A 95 -7.94 -24.35 10.62
CA ASP A 95 -8.34 -25.33 11.64
C ASP A 95 -9.85 -25.27 11.97
N ILE A 96 -10.53 -24.15 11.69
CA ILE A 96 -11.99 -24.00 11.78
C ILE A 96 -12.68 -24.01 10.41
N ASN A 97 -12.03 -24.57 9.38
CA ASN A 97 -12.54 -24.73 8.01
C ASN A 97 -12.84 -23.42 7.26
N ILE A 98 -12.22 -22.31 7.67
CA ILE A 98 -12.23 -21.04 6.93
C ILE A 98 -10.95 -20.95 6.11
N THR A 99 -11.09 -20.92 4.78
CA THR A 99 -10.00 -20.88 3.81
C THR A 99 -10.15 -19.65 2.91
N MET A 100 -9.14 -19.37 2.09
CA MET A 100 -9.18 -18.29 1.10
C MET A 100 -10.39 -18.36 0.14
N LYS A 101 -10.98 -19.54 -0.04
CA LYS A 101 -12.16 -19.75 -0.91
C LYS A 101 -13.49 -19.71 -0.18
N SER A 102 -13.50 -19.67 1.15
CA SER A 102 -14.73 -19.81 1.96
C SER A 102 -15.74 -18.68 1.74
N LEU A 103 -15.31 -17.53 1.21
CA LEU A 103 -16.18 -16.38 0.91
C LEU A 103 -16.22 -16.06 -0.59
N ALA A 104 -15.82 -16.99 -1.45
CA ALA A 104 -15.82 -16.79 -2.89
C ALA A 104 -17.24 -16.51 -3.40
N ILE A 105 -17.42 -15.35 -4.03
CA ILE A 105 -18.68 -14.99 -4.71
C ILE A 105 -18.48 -15.13 -6.23
N VAL A 106 -17.28 -14.81 -6.72
CA VAL A 106 -16.90 -14.94 -8.12
C VAL A 106 -15.55 -15.65 -8.19
N ASP A 107 -15.41 -16.64 -9.05
CA ASP A 107 -14.12 -17.26 -9.36
C ASP A 107 -13.56 -16.67 -10.66
N ILE A 108 -12.53 -15.85 -10.54
CA ILE A 108 -11.87 -15.20 -11.69
C ILE A 108 -10.68 -16.01 -12.24
N ALA A 109 -10.34 -17.17 -11.65
CA ALA A 109 -9.11 -17.89 -11.97
C ALA A 109 -9.01 -18.30 -13.46
N HIS A 110 -10.16 -18.50 -14.11
CA HIS A 110 -10.25 -18.91 -15.53
C HIS A 110 -10.55 -17.75 -16.48
N TRP A 111 -10.67 -16.52 -15.97
CA TRP A 111 -10.92 -15.35 -16.83
C TRP A 111 -9.67 -15.00 -17.63
N PRO A 112 -9.79 -14.27 -18.76
CA PRO A 112 -8.63 -13.70 -19.44
C PRO A 112 -7.79 -12.84 -18.49
N MET A 113 -6.45 -12.93 -18.56
CA MET A 113 -5.53 -12.24 -17.63
C MET A 113 -5.84 -10.75 -17.46
N LEU A 114 -6.14 -10.03 -18.55
CA LEU A 114 -6.50 -8.62 -18.48
C LEU A 114 -7.75 -8.37 -17.63
N ALA A 115 -8.77 -9.22 -17.75
CA ALA A 115 -9.98 -9.12 -16.94
C ALA A 115 -9.69 -9.42 -15.46
N GLN A 116 -8.83 -10.41 -15.18
CA GLN A 116 -8.38 -10.69 -13.83
C GLN A 116 -7.70 -9.47 -13.19
N LEU A 117 -6.76 -8.84 -13.90
CA LEU A 117 -6.03 -7.67 -13.42
C LEU A 117 -6.95 -6.46 -13.20
N ILE A 118 -7.90 -6.20 -14.11
CA ILE A 118 -8.85 -5.08 -13.97
C ILE A 118 -9.75 -5.29 -12.74
N VAL A 119 -10.33 -6.47 -12.58
CA VAL A 119 -11.20 -6.76 -11.43
C VAL A 119 -10.40 -6.71 -10.13
N PHE A 120 -9.21 -7.31 -10.12
CA PHE A 120 -8.32 -7.27 -8.96
C PHE A 120 -7.94 -5.83 -8.58
N PHE A 121 -7.59 -4.99 -9.55
CA PHE A 121 -7.32 -3.56 -9.33
C PHE A 121 -8.54 -2.84 -8.72
N ILE A 122 -9.73 -3.00 -9.30
CA ILE A 122 -10.95 -2.34 -8.82
C ILE A 122 -11.29 -2.77 -7.40
N VAL A 123 -11.20 -4.05 -7.08
CA VAL A 123 -11.50 -4.56 -5.73
C VAL A 123 -10.49 -4.04 -4.73
N LEU A 124 -9.19 -4.07 -5.04
CA LEU A 124 -8.16 -3.55 -4.15
C LEU A 124 -8.29 -2.03 -3.95
N ASP A 125 -8.57 -1.27 -5.01
CA ASP A 125 -8.79 0.17 -4.93
C ASP A 125 -10.02 0.50 -4.07
N PHE A 126 -11.13 -0.22 -4.27
CA PHE A 126 -12.32 -0.09 -3.41
C PHE A 126 -12.00 -0.37 -1.95
N VAL A 127 -11.26 -1.45 -1.65
CA VAL A 127 -10.85 -1.78 -0.28
C VAL A 127 -9.95 -0.69 0.30
N GLN A 128 -9.01 -0.14 -0.48
CA GLN A 128 -8.18 0.98 -0.06
C GLN A 128 -9.03 2.21 0.29
N TRP A 129 -9.90 2.63 -0.63
CA TRP A 129 -10.81 3.75 -0.43
C TRP A 129 -11.72 3.55 0.78
N PHE A 130 -12.36 2.40 0.90
CA PHE A 130 -13.28 2.10 1.99
C PHE A 130 -12.56 2.13 3.34
N THR A 131 -11.38 1.50 3.43
CA THR A 131 -10.57 1.52 4.65
C THR A 131 -10.18 2.95 5.02
N HIS A 132 -9.77 3.77 4.03
CA HIS A 132 -9.43 5.17 4.25
C HIS A 132 -10.63 5.99 4.77
N VAL A 133 -11.83 5.74 4.24
CA VAL A 133 -13.08 6.33 4.77
C VAL A 133 -13.29 5.92 6.24
N LEU A 134 -13.09 4.66 6.60
CA LEU A 134 -13.19 4.22 8.01
C LEU A 134 -12.18 4.95 8.90
N LEU A 135 -10.94 5.11 8.44
CA LEU A 135 -9.87 5.80 9.16
C LEU A 135 -10.22 7.27 9.46
N HIS A 136 -10.96 7.93 8.57
CA HIS A 136 -11.47 9.28 8.80
C HIS A 136 -12.76 9.34 9.62
N LYS A 137 -13.65 8.37 9.44
CA LYS A 137 -15.00 8.38 10.03
C LYS A 137 -14.99 8.07 11.52
N TYR A 138 -14.15 7.14 11.97
CA TYR A 138 -14.18 6.63 13.35
C TYR A 138 -13.08 7.29 14.20
N PRO A 139 -13.42 7.98 15.31
CA PRO A 139 -12.44 8.69 16.14
C PRO A 139 -11.31 7.82 16.67
N PHE A 140 -11.57 6.53 16.93
CA PHE A 140 -10.53 5.58 17.34
C PHE A 140 -9.51 5.34 16.23
N LEU A 141 -9.97 5.10 14.99
CA LEU A 141 -9.12 4.85 13.84
C LEU A 141 -8.35 6.11 13.41
N TRP A 142 -8.98 7.27 13.54
CA TRP A 142 -8.33 8.57 13.28
C TRP A 142 -7.09 8.81 14.15
N LYS A 143 -7.01 8.23 15.37
CA LYS A 143 -5.81 8.36 16.22
C LYS A 143 -4.56 7.81 15.54
N PHE A 144 -4.70 6.82 14.66
CA PHE A 144 -3.62 6.27 13.85
C PHE A 144 -3.42 7.12 12.60
N HIS A 145 -4.50 7.38 11.86
CA HIS A 145 -4.43 8.04 10.57
C HIS A 145 -4.02 9.52 10.63
N LYS A 146 -4.17 10.20 11.79
CA LYS A 146 -3.64 11.55 11.97
C LYS A 146 -2.10 11.62 11.86
N VAL A 147 -1.37 10.49 11.97
CA VAL A 147 0.08 10.45 11.67
C VAL A 147 0.30 10.73 10.19
N HIS A 148 -0.55 10.18 9.32
CA HIS A 148 -0.55 10.48 7.89
C HIS A 148 -0.87 11.94 7.59
N HIS A 149 -1.90 12.48 8.24
CA HIS A 149 -2.27 13.90 8.12
C HIS A 149 -1.36 14.88 8.87
N SER A 150 -0.30 14.40 9.54
CA SER A 150 0.65 15.26 10.27
C SER A 150 1.68 15.95 9.36
N VAL A 151 1.67 15.64 8.06
CA VAL A 151 2.63 16.11 7.07
C VAL A 151 2.44 17.60 6.83
N LYS A 152 3.48 18.39 7.14
CA LYS A 152 3.46 19.85 6.94
C LYS A 152 3.90 20.28 5.54
N GLU A 153 4.94 19.62 5.01
CA GLU A 153 5.47 19.83 3.67
C GLU A 153 5.19 18.57 2.86
N MET A 154 4.18 18.63 1.98
CA MET A 154 3.71 17.47 1.23
C MET A 154 4.69 17.13 0.09
N GLY A 155 5.02 15.85 -0.05
CA GLY A 155 5.79 15.30 -1.16
C GLY A 155 5.63 13.79 -1.26
N PHE A 156 6.12 13.15 -2.33
CA PHE A 156 5.79 11.76 -2.69
C PHE A 156 5.84 10.76 -1.52
N ALA A 157 6.87 10.84 -0.66
CA ALA A 157 7.10 9.86 0.41
C ALA A 157 6.07 9.96 1.54
N ALA A 158 5.38 11.10 1.67
CA ALA A 158 4.29 11.30 2.62
C ALA A 158 3.16 10.26 2.43
N HIS A 159 3.04 9.71 1.21
CA HIS A 159 2.16 8.59 0.90
C HIS A 159 2.26 7.45 1.93
N LEU A 160 3.49 7.12 2.35
CA LEU A 160 3.75 5.95 3.18
C LEU A 160 4.07 6.30 4.64
N ARG A 161 4.01 7.59 4.98
CA ARG A 161 4.06 8.08 6.36
C ARG A 161 2.71 7.84 7.02
N TYR A 162 2.47 6.65 7.50
CA TYR A 162 1.24 6.31 8.22
C TYR A 162 1.55 5.39 9.40
N HIS A 163 0.64 5.32 10.37
CA HIS A 163 0.87 4.55 11.57
C HIS A 163 0.73 3.05 11.25
N TRP A 164 1.67 2.21 11.70
CA TRP A 164 1.70 0.77 11.36
C TRP A 164 0.42 0.00 11.68
N MET A 165 -0.35 0.44 12.69
CA MET A 165 -1.67 -0.12 13.03
C MET A 165 -2.66 -0.04 11.86
N GLU A 166 -2.47 0.88 10.91
CA GLU A 166 -3.27 0.92 9.69
C GLU A 166 -3.08 -0.36 8.86
N ASN A 167 -1.88 -0.96 8.84
CA ASN A 167 -1.63 -2.25 8.16
C ASN A 167 -2.43 -3.40 8.80
N ILE A 168 -2.72 -3.34 10.10
CA ILE A 168 -3.55 -4.33 10.80
C ILE A 168 -5.02 -4.24 10.35
N LEU A 169 -5.46 -3.09 9.82
CA LEU A 169 -6.78 -2.94 9.23
C LEU A 169 -6.77 -3.21 7.72
N TYR A 170 -5.81 -2.64 6.99
CA TYR A 170 -5.72 -2.79 5.54
C TYR A 170 -5.50 -4.23 5.10
N LYS A 171 -4.59 -4.98 5.74
CA LYS A 171 -4.26 -6.32 5.26
C LYS A 171 -5.45 -7.29 5.36
N PRO A 172 -6.15 -7.42 6.51
CA PRO A 172 -7.33 -8.28 6.59
C PRO A 172 -8.44 -7.89 5.62
N LEU A 173 -8.69 -6.59 5.41
CA LEU A 173 -9.70 -6.14 4.45
C LEU A 173 -9.30 -6.43 2.99
N LYS A 174 -8.01 -6.35 2.65
CA LYS A 174 -7.49 -6.79 1.35
C LYS A 174 -7.65 -8.30 1.18
N THR A 175 -7.29 -9.09 2.19
CA THR A 175 -7.48 -10.54 2.21
C THR A 175 -8.95 -10.89 1.98
N PHE A 176 -9.86 -10.21 2.67
CA PHE A 176 -11.31 -10.37 2.47
C PHE A 176 -11.73 -10.06 1.02
N GLY A 177 -11.22 -8.99 0.41
CA GLY A 177 -11.45 -8.69 -1.00
C GLY A 177 -10.96 -9.81 -1.93
N VAL A 178 -9.79 -10.38 -1.68
CA VAL A 178 -9.25 -11.52 -2.44
C VAL A 178 -10.10 -12.78 -2.22
N MET A 179 -10.61 -13.02 -1.02
CA MET A 179 -11.49 -14.15 -0.74
C MET A 179 -12.78 -14.10 -1.57
N ILE A 180 -13.37 -12.91 -1.74
CA ILE A 180 -14.54 -12.70 -2.60
C ILE A 180 -14.26 -13.07 -4.06
N LEU A 181 -13.02 -12.86 -4.53
CA LEU A 181 -12.56 -13.14 -5.89
C LEU A 181 -12.14 -14.60 -6.12
N GLY A 182 -12.51 -15.52 -5.24
CA GLY A 182 -12.16 -16.95 -5.38
C GLY A 182 -10.86 -17.32 -4.68
N GLY A 183 -10.34 -16.44 -3.83
CA GLY A 183 -9.15 -16.70 -3.03
C GLY A 183 -7.86 -16.74 -3.84
N PHE A 184 -7.82 -16.03 -4.97
CA PHE A 184 -6.70 -16.02 -5.92
C PHE A 184 -6.23 -14.59 -6.22
N GLU A 185 -4.92 -14.45 -6.35
CA GLU A 185 -4.26 -13.23 -6.81
C GLU A 185 -3.65 -13.50 -8.20
N PRO A 186 -3.89 -12.64 -9.22
CA PRO A 186 -3.37 -12.84 -10.57
C PRO A 186 -1.85 -13.02 -10.61
N GLU A 187 -1.34 -13.85 -11.52
CA GLU A 187 0.12 -14.08 -11.67
C GLU A 187 0.88 -12.76 -11.88
N GLN A 188 0.25 -11.82 -12.59
CA GLN A 188 0.80 -10.48 -12.87
C GLN A 188 0.34 -9.39 -11.89
N ALA A 189 -0.14 -9.75 -10.69
CA ALA A 189 -0.63 -8.79 -9.70
C ALA A 189 0.40 -7.73 -9.29
N TYR A 190 1.71 -8.01 -9.44
CA TYR A 190 2.77 -7.03 -9.25
C TYR A 190 2.55 -5.75 -10.08
N ILE A 191 1.94 -5.84 -11.28
CA ILE A 191 1.58 -4.69 -12.11
C ILE A 191 0.59 -3.80 -11.37
N VAL A 192 -0.45 -4.40 -10.78
CA VAL A 192 -1.46 -3.68 -10.00
C VAL A 192 -0.84 -3.03 -8.77
N HIS A 193 0.03 -3.74 -8.05
CA HIS A 193 0.68 -3.18 -6.86
C HIS A 193 1.62 -2.02 -7.18
N PHE A 194 2.48 -2.14 -8.21
CA PHE A 194 3.33 -1.03 -8.63
C PHE A 194 2.53 0.15 -9.19
N THR A 195 1.44 -0.12 -9.90
CA THR A 195 0.51 0.93 -10.36
C THR A 195 -0.11 1.66 -9.17
N ALA A 196 -0.59 0.93 -8.17
CA ALA A 196 -1.17 1.52 -6.95
C ALA A 196 -0.15 2.36 -6.17
N ILE A 197 1.09 1.88 -6.02
CA ILE A 197 2.19 2.64 -5.38
C ILE A 197 2.47 3.93 -6.17
N THR A 198 2.52 3.85 -7.50
CA THR A 198 2.75 5.01 -8.38
C THR A 198 1.63 6.04 -8.25
N ILE A 199 0.37 5.61 -8.29
CA ILE A 199 -0.79 6.48 -8.07
C ILE A 199 -0.71 7.14 -6.69
N GLY A 200 -0.41 6.37 -5.64
CA GLY A 200 -0.26 6.89 -4.28
C GLY A 200 0.85 7.93 -4.17
N HIS A 201 2.03 7.68 -4.75
CA HIS A 201 3.13 8.64 -4.78
C HIS A 201 2.76 9.92 -5.54
N LEU A 202 2.14 9.78 -6.72
CA LEU A 202 1.68 10.92 -7.51
C LEU A 202 0.64 11.74 -6.76
N ASN A 203 -0.31 11.11 -6.06
CA ASN A 203 -1.31 11.81 -5.24
C ASN A 203 -0.69 12.62 -4.09
N HIS A 204 0.49 12.26 -3.59
CA HIS A 204 1.18 13.04 -2.55
C HIS A 204 2.24 13.97 -3.12
N SER A 205 2.48 13.91 -4.43
CA SER A 205 3.60 14.63 -5.03
C SER A 205 3.38 16.15 -5.05
N ASN A 206 4.48 16.89 -5.09
CA ASN A 206 4.51 18.32 -5.43
C ASN A 206 4.38 18.57 -6.94
N VAL A 207 3.54 17.81 -7.64
CA VAL A 207 3.28 17.98 -9.08
C VAL A 207 1.83 18.39 -9.28
N LYS A 208 1.58 19.45 -10.06
CA LYS A 208 0.22 19.99 -10.26
C LYS A 208 -0.55 19.21 -11.31
N ILE A 209 -1.15 18.09 -10.92
CA ILE A 209 -2.05 17.30 -11.79
C ILE A 209 -3.49 17.44 -11.28
N THR A 210 -4.42 17.79 -12.18
CA THR A 210 -5.84 17.96 -11.86
C THR A 210 -6.76 16.97 -12.58
N TRP A 211 -6.27 16.23 -13.57
CA TRP A 211 -7.02 15.34 -14.48
C TRP A 211 -8.21 15.96 -15.24
N GLY A 212 -8.41 17.29 -15.17
CA GLY A 212 -9.54 17.95 -15.85
C GLY A 212 -10.89 17.34 -15.41
N PRO A 213 -11.80 16.99 -16.34
CA PRO A 213 -13.08 16.34 -16.00
C PRO A 213 -12.94 14.98 -15.31
N LEU A 214 -11.83 14.25 -15.52
CA LEU A 214 -11.64 12.92 -14.93
C LEU A 214 -11.42 12.95 -13.41
N LYS A 215 -11.25 14.15 -12.82
CA LYS A 215 -11.11 14.35 -11.38
C LYS A 215 -12.31 13.83 -10.55
N TYR A 216 -13.49 13.69 -11.18
CA TYR A 216 -14.67 13.13 -10.53
C TYR A 216 -14.63 11.59 -10.43
N ILE A 217 -13.68 10.96 -11.11
CA ILE A 217 -13.49 9.50 -11.14
C ILE A 217 -12.14 9.13 -10.50
N PHE A 218 -11.07 9.87 -10.81
CA PHE A 218 -9.71 9.56 -10.35
C PHE A 218 -9.20 10.57 -9.33
N ASN A 219 -8.53 10.06 -8.30
CA ASN A 219 -7.76 10.90 -7.39
C ASN A 219 -6.56 11.55 -8.11
N ASN A 220 -6.14 12.71 -7.62
CA ASN A 220 -4.99 13.46 -8.14
C ASN A 220 -4.28 14.24 -7.03
N PRO A 221 -3.02 14.66 -7.26
CA PRO A 221 -2.27 15.43 -6.29
C PRO A 221 -2.95 16.71 -5.79
N VAL A 222 -3.70 17.42 -6.64
CA VAL A 222 -4.40 18.65 -6.20
C VAL A 222 -5.52 18.32 -5.22
N MET A 223 -6.38 17.34 -5.54
CA MET A 223 -7.45 16.87 -4.66
C MET A 223 -6.92 16.31 -3.35
N HIS A 224 -5.90 15.46 -3.43
CA HIS A 224 -5.35 14.80 -2.26
C HIS A 224 -4.61 15.78 -1.33
N LEU A 225 -3.97 16.82 -1.89
CA LEU A 225 -3.43 17.90 -1.07
C LEU A 225 -4.53 18.64 -0.29
N TYR A 226 -5.67 18.94 -0.92
CA TYR A 226 -6.80 19.56 -0.22
C TYR A 226 -7.37 18.67 0.87
N HIS A 227 -7.39 17.36 0.65
CA HIS A 227 -7.79 16.39 1.65
C HIS A 227 -6.88 16.40 2.90
N HIS A 228 -5.57 16.59 2.71
CA HIS A 228 -4.59 16.74 3.79
C HIS A 228 -4.57 18.15 4.42
N ALA A 229 -5.21 19.12 3.80
CA ALA A 229 -5.15 20.50 4.27
C ALA A 229 -5.97 20.66 5.55
N TYR A 230 -5.30 21.05 6.64
CA TYR A 230 -5.98 21.42 7.90
C TYR A 230 -6.89 22.64 7.72
N THR A 231 -6.50 23.58 6.86
CA THR A 231 -7.28 24.75 6.48
C THR A 231 -7.35 24.79 4.97
N LEU A 232 -8.56 24.83 4.41
CA LEU A 232 -8.76 24.93 2.98
C LEU A 232 -8.14 26.24 2.46
N PRO A 233 -7.32 26.20 1.41
CA PRO A 233 -6.82 27.41 0.75
C PRO A 233 -8.00 28.25 0.27
N LYS A 234 -7.92 29.56 0.50
CA LYS A 234 -8.90 30.53 -0.01
C LYS A 234 -8.82 30.68 -1.52
#